data_AF-A0A1Y0CJT8-F1
#
_entry.id   AF-A0A1Y0CJT8-F1
#
_cell.length_a   1.000
_cell.length_b   1.000
_cell.length_c   1.000
_cell.angle_alpha   90.00
_cell.angle_beta   90.00
_cell.angle_gamma   90.00
#
_symmetry.space_group_name_H-M   'P 1'
#
loop_
_entity.id
_entity.type
_entity.pdbx_description
1 polymer ?
#
loop_
_entity_poly.entity_id
_entity_poly.type
_entity_poly.pdbx_seq_one_letter_code
_entity_poly.pdbx_strand_id
1 'polypeptide(L)'
;MEMYDYIMLLNLLAIVSTTLVSYVYVSQMVMRKGAFFFHTAISLSFIILIWFVTTTIWYFFTIKVDGLLYIGGMLFNMMVAIFCSTVFLAYLFVQRAYFIRKYKRNKPTIQKD
;
A
#
# COMPACT_ATOMS: atom_id res chain seq x y z
N MET A 1 17.37 -10.29 21.70
CA MET A 1 17.61 -9.33 20.59
C MET A 1 17.25 -9.95 19.25
N GLU A 2 17.83 -11.09 18.86
CA GLU A 2 17.62 -11.67 17.52
C GLU A 2 16.15 -11.96 17.16
N MET A 3 15.35 -12.53 18.07
CA MET A 3 13.94 -12.83 17.78
C MET A 3 13.10 -11.60 17.41
N TYR A 4 13.40 -10.43 18.01
CA TYR A 4 12.67 -9.19 17.74
C TYR A 4 13.04 -8.59 16.38
N ASP A 5 14.29 -8.72 15.95
CA ASP A 5 14.72 -8.33 14.60
C ASP A 5 14.02 -9.19 13.53
N TYR A 6 13.89 -10.50 13.75
CA TYR A 6 13.16 -11.37 12.83
C TYR A 6 11.67 -10.98 12.73
N ILE A 7 11.02 -10.66 13.85
CA ILE A 7 9.62 -10.21 13.86
C ILE A 7 9.49 -8.86 13.14
N MET A 8 10.44 -7.95 13.32
CA MET A 8 10.43 -6.64 12.66
C MET A 8 10.62 -6.80 11.15
N LEU A 9 11.53 -7.68 10.73
CA LEU A 9 11.76 -8.00 9.33
C LEU A 9 10.54 -8.67 8.69
N LEU A 10 9.85 -9.54 9.42
CA LEU A 10 8.63 -10.19 8.95
C LEU A 10 7.48 -9.19 8.80
N ASN A 11 7.32 -8.26 9.75
CA ASN A 11 6.37 -7.14 9.64
C ASN A 11 6.68 -6.25 8.43
N LEU A 12 7.95 -5.93 8.21
CA LEU A 12 8.38 -5.16 7.04
C LEU A 12 8.05 -5.90 5.74
N LEU A 13 8.35 -7.20 5.67
CA LEU A 13 8.05 -8.03 4.51
C LEU A 13 6.55 -8.16 4.26
N ALA A 14 5.73 -8.25 5.32
CA ALA A 14 4.27 -8.24 5.23
C ALA A 14 3.73 -6.92 4.65
N ILE A 15 4.24 -5.77 5.09
CA ILE A 15 3.83 -4.45 4.58
C ILE A 15 4.23 -4.30 3.10
N VAL A 16 5.47 -4.65 2.74
CA VAL A 16 5.99 -4.53 1.37
C VAL A 16 5.28 -5.49 0.40
N SER A 17 5.05 -6.74 0.81
CA SER A 17 4.31 -7.70 -0.01
C SER A 17 2.86 -7.26 -0.24
N THR A 18 2.22 -6.70 0.80
CA THR A 18 0.87 -6.16 0.70
C THR A 18 0.76 -4.99 -0.27
N THR A 19 1.74 -4.08 -0.27
CA THR A 19 1.72 -2.96 -1.22
C THR A 19 1.98 -3.40 -2.65
N LEU A 20 2.84 -4.41 -2.86
CA LEU A 20 3.01 -5.07 -4.17
C LEU A 20 1.71 -5.75 -4.66
N VAL A 21 1.01 -6.48 -3.80
CA VAL A 21 -0.27 -7.12 -4.16
C VAL A 21 -1.34 -6.09 -4.45
N SER A 22 -1.45 -5.05 -3.61
CA SER A 22 -2.35 -3.91 -3.79
C SER A 22 -2.11 -3.21 -5.13
N TYR A 23 -0.83 -3.03 -5.49
CA TYR A 23 -0.42 -2.49 -6.78
C TYR A 23 -0.91 -3.34 -7.96
N VAL A 24 -0.66 -4.64 -7.94
CA VAL A 24 -1.06 -5.55 -9.02
C VAL A 24 -2.58 -5.57 -9.17
N TYR A 25 -3.30 -5.59 -8.04
CA TYR A 25 -4.76 -5.58 -8.02
C TYR A 25 -5.35 -4.31 -8.65
N VAL A 26 -4.86 -3.13 -8.26
CA VAL A 26 -5.31 -1.85 -8.85
C VAL A 26 -4.99 -1.80 -10.34
N SER A 27 -3.77 -2.17 -10.75
CA SER A 27 -3.37 -2.16 -12.16
C SER A 27 -4.29 -3.03 -13.05
N GLN A 28 -4.65 -4.24 -12.58
CA GLN A 28 -5.56 -5.12 -13.31
C GLN A 28 -7.01 -4.64 -13.33
N MET A 29 -7.53 -4.14 -12.20
CA MET A 29 -8.92 -3.69 -12.09
C MET A 29 -9.18 -2.38 -12.85
N VAL A 30 -8.22 -1.45 -12.85
CA VAL A 30 -8.34 -0.20 -13.62
C VAL A 30 -8.36 -0.48 -15.12
N MET A 31 -7.58 -1.47 -15.60
CA MET A 31 -7.63 -1.92 -16.99
C MET A 31 -8.99 -2.48 -17.41
N ARG A 32 -9.73 -3.14 -16.49
CA ARG A 32 -10.99 -3.81 -16.80
C ARG A 32 -12.23 -2.92 -16.65
N LYS A 33 -12.29 -2.04 -15.64
CA LYS A 33 -13.53 -1.34 -15.28
C LYS A 33 -13.52 0.18 -15.49
N GLY A 34 -12.36 0.81 -15.74
CA GLY A 34 -12.27 2.25 -15.97
C GLY A 34 -12.64 3.15 -14.77
N ALA A 35 -13.14 2.57 -13.66
CA ALA A 35 -13.46 3.27 -12.42
C ALA A 35 -12.23 3.36 -11.51
N PHE A 36 -11.37 4.35 -11.80
CA PHE A 36 -10.07 4.55 -11.12
C PHE A 36 -10.22 4.81 -9.61
N PHE A 37 -11.17 5.67 -9.21
CA PHE A 37 -11.21 6.21 -7.84
C PHE A 37 -11.68 5.20 -6.78
N PHE A 38 -12.72 4.41 -7.09
CA PHE A 38 -13.28 3.46 -6.13
C PHE A 38 -12.34 2.29 -5.83
N HIS A 39 -11.67 1.75 -6.86
CA HIS A 39 -10.73 0.64 -6.67
C HIS A 39 -9.47 1.07 -5.93
N THR A 40 -9.00 2.30 -6.15
CA THR A 40 -7.91 2.89 -5.40
C THR A 40 -8.25 3.07 -3.92
N ALA A 41 -9.44 3.58 -3.60
CA ALA A 41 -9.88 3.76 -2.22
C ALA A 41 -9.96 2.41 -1.47
N ILE A 42 -10.50 1.37 -2.11
CA ILE A 42 -10.55 0.02 -1.54
C ILE A 42 -9.14 -0.51 -1.25
N SER A 43 -8.22 -0.37 -2.21
CA SER A 43 -6.84 -0.83 -2.03
C SER A 43 -6.11 -0.07 -0.91
N LEU A 44 -6.38 1.22 -0.77
CA LEU A 44 -5.79 2.04 0.29
C LEU A 44 -6.31 1.61 1.67
N SER A 45 -7.60 1.28 1.78
CA SER A 45 -8.18 0.70 3.00
C SER A 45 -7.53 -0.63 3.39
N PHE A 46 -7.19 -1.48 2.41
CA PHE A 46 -6.45 -2.72 2.68
C PHE A 46 -5.05 -2.47 3.23
N ILE A 47 -4.33 -1.48 2.70
CA ILE A 47 -2.99 -1.10 3.20
C ILE A 47 -3.09 -0.62 4.66
N ILE A 48 -4.08 0.22 4.97
CA ILE A 48 -4.30 0.71 6.35
C ILE A 48 -4.65 -0.44 7.30
N LEU A 49 -5.53 -1.35 6.89
CA LEU A 49 -5.90 -2.52 7.70
C LEU A 49 -4.69 -3.39 8.02
N ILE A 50 -3.83 -3.65 7.02
CA ILE A 50 -2.66 -4.49 7.21
C ILE A 50 -1.60 -3.79 8.06
N TRP A 51 -1.43 -2.48 7.90
CA TRP A 51 -0.62 -1.68 8.81
C TRP A 51 -1.13 -1.74 10.25
N PHE A 52 -2.45 -1.67 10.46
CA PHE A 52 -3.05 -1.80 11.78
C PHE A 52 -2.81 -3.19 12.39
N VAL A 53 -2.94 -4.26 11.60
CA VAL A 53 -2.67 -5.63 12.04
C VAL A 53 -1.20 -5.83 12.42
N THR A 54 -0.27 -5.42 11.56
CA THR A 54 1.17 -5.52 11.84
C THR A 54 1.60 -4.71 13.07
N THR A 55 1.02 -3.51 13.24
CA THR A 55 1.25 -2.69 14.44
C THR A 55 0.68 -3.34 15.70
N THR A 56 -0.50 -3.96 15.60
CA THR A 56 -1.14 -4.69 16.71
C THR A 56 -0.30 -5.91 17.12
N ILE A 57 0.18 -6.69 16.15
CA ILE A 57 1.07 -7.84 16.40
C ILE A 57 2.35 -7.35 17.10
N TRP A 58 2.96 -6.27 16.61
CA TRP A 58 4.14 -5.69 17.23
C TRP A 58 3.87 -5.28 18.69
N TYR A 59 2.76 -4.58 18.93
CA TYR A 59 2.34 -4.12 20.26
C TYR A 59 2.25 -5.28 21.26
N PHE A 60 1.56 -6.38 20.90
CA PHE A 60 1.42 -7.54 21.79
C PHE A 60 2.75 -8.24 22.08
N PHE A 61 3.68 -8.27 21.10
CA PHE A 61 4.98 -8.91 21.28
C PHE A 61 5.97 -8.04 22.08
N THR A 62 5.89 -6.72 21.98
CA THR A 62 6.85 -5.81 22.65
C THR A 62 6.38 -5.24 24.00
N ILE A 63 5.13 -5.51 24.43
CA ILE A 63 4.58 -4.97 25.70
C ILE A 63 5.38 -5.37 26.95
N LYS A 64 6.16 -6.46 26.89
CA LYS A 64 6.99 -6.96 28.01
C LYS A 64 8.48 -6.64 27.87
N VAL A 65 8.86 -5.82 26.90
CA VAL A 65 10.26 -5.60 26.49
C VAL A 65 10.66 -4.15 26.78
N ASP A 66 11.96 -3.87 26.84
CA ASP A 66 12.52 -2.54 27.09
C ASP A 66 11.85 -1.45 26.24
N GLY A 67 11.47 -0.35 26.87
CA GLY A 67 10.72 0.74 26.24
C GLY A 67 11.38 1.32 24.99
N LEU A 68 12.72 1.26 24.90
CA LEU A 68 13.47 1.69 23.73
C LEU A 68 13.16 0.83 22.48
N LEU A 69 13.04 -0.48 22.66
CA LEU A 69 12.80 -1.44 21.58
C LEU A 69 11.34 -1.37 21.11
N TYR A 70 10.42 -1.14 22.05
CA TYR A 70 9.02 -0.83 21.77
C TYR A 70 8.86 0.44 20.92
N ILE A 71 9.42 1.57 21.36
CA ILE A 71 9.35 2.86 20.66
C ILE A 71 10.06 2.79 19.31
N GLY A 72 11.24 2.18 19.24
CA GLY A 72 12.00 2.03 18.01
C GLY A 72 11.23 1.26 16.94
N GLY A 73 10.66 0.10 17.30
CA GLY A 73 9.88 -0.70 16.36
C GLY A 73 8.55 -0.08 15.95
N MET A 74 7.91 0.70 16.84
CA MET A 74 6.68 1.42 16.50
C MET A 74 6.96 2.57 15.52
N LEU A 75 8.01 3.36 15.76
CA LEU A 75 8.45 4.44 14.86
C LEU A 75 8.88 3.89 13.49
N PHE A 76 9.58 2.75 13.48
CA PHE A 76 9.99 2.11 12.25
C PHE A 76 8.78 1.63 11.42
N ASN A 77 7.80 0.96 12.05
CA ASN A 77 6.56 0.57 11.37
C ASN A 77 5.79 1.78 10.82
N MET A 78 5.74 2.88 11.56
CA MET A 78 5.12 4.13 11.07
C MET A 78 5.86 4.70 9.85
N MET A 79 7.19 4.80 9.90
CA MET A 79 7.98 5.31 8.77
C MET A 79 7.81 4.46 7.52
N VAL A 80 7.84 3.13 7.66
CA VAL A 80 7.67 2.20 6.53
C VAL A 80 6.28 2.33 5.92
N ALA A 81 5.23 2.45 6.75
CA ALA A 81 3.86 2.61 6.27
C ALA A 81 3.63 3.94 5.54
N ILE A 82 4.19 5.04 6.06
CA ILE A 82 4.15 6.35 5.41
C ILE A 82 4.89 6.31 4.07
N PHE A 83 6.07 5.70 4.04
CA PHE A 83 6.85 5.54 2.81
C PHE A 83 6.07 4.71 1.77
N CYS A 84 5.52 3.56 2.17
CA CYS A 84 4.70 2.72 1.29
C CYS A 84 3.46 3.44 0.76
N SER A 85 2.76 4.19 1.62
CA SER A 85 1.59 4.98 1.22
C SER A 85 1.95 6.11 0.26
N THR A 86 3.09 6.77 0.47
CA THR A 86 3.60 7.84 -0.39
C THR A 86 4.00 7.32 -1.77
N VAL A 87 4.71 6.18 -1.83
CA VAL A 87 5.06 5.51 -3.08
C VAL A 87 3.80 5.08 -3.83
N PHE A 88 2.80 4.55 -3.13
CA PHE A 88 1.52 4.16 -3.72
C PHE A 88 0.76 5.38 -4.29
N LEU A 89 0.71 6.49 -3.55
CA LEU A 89 0.12 7.75 -4.00
C LEU A 89 0.83 8.35 -5.22
N ALA A 90 2.16 8.37 -5.20
CA ALA A 90 2.97 8.84 -6.33
C ALA A 90 2.71 7.99 -7.58
N TYR A 91 2.63 6.67 -7.41
CA TYR A 91 2.28 5.77 -8.50
C TYR A 91 0.91 6.07 -9.08
N LEU A 92 -0.12 6.23 -8.24
CA LEU A 92 -1.48 6.58 -8.69
C LEU A 92 -1.50 7.89 -9.48
N PHE A 93 -0.73 8.88 -9.05
CA PHE A 93 -0.59 10.16 -9.77
C PHE A 93 0.00 9.98 -11.17
N VAL A 94 1.07 9.18 -11.30
CA VAL A 94 1.70 8.86 -12.60
C VAL A 94 0.73 8.05 -13.48
N GLN A 95 0.07 7.05 -12.90
CA GLN A 95 -0.84 6.17 -13.63
C GLN A 95 -2.10 6.90 -14.10
N ARG A 96 -2.57 7.92 -13.37
CA ARG A 96 -3.69 8.78 -13.79
C ARG A 96 -3.43 9.41 -15.16
N ALA A 97 -2.22 9.93 -15.39
CA ALA A 97 -1.84 10.52 -16.67
C ALA A 97 -1.77 9.47 -17.79
N TYR A 98 -1.28 8.26 -17.48
CA TYR A 98 -1.20 7.15 -18.43
C TYR A 98 -2.57 6.57 -18.81
N PHE A 99 -3.47 6.41 -17.84
CA PHE A 99 -4.83 5.92 -18.07
C PHE A 99 -5.71 6.91 -18.82
N ILE A 100 -5.61 8.22 -18.53
CA ILE A 100 -6.32 9.25 -19.30
C ILE A 100 -5.91 9.20 -20.78
N ARG A 101 -4.60 9.08 -21.06
CA ARG A 101 -4.10 8.96 -22.43
C ARG A 101 -4.55 7.66 -23.11
N LYS A 102 -4.52 6.53 -22.39
CA LYS A 102 -4.93 5.23 -22.95
C LYS A 102 -6.44 5.15 -23.20
N TYR A 103 -7.27 5.72 -22.32
CA TYR A 103 -8.71 5.84 -22.53
C TYR A 103 -9.06 6.73 -23.73
N LYS A 104 -8.39 7.89 -23.88
CA LYS A 104 -8.54 8.74 -25.07
C LYS A 104 -8.16 8.02 -26.37
N ARG A 105 -7.15 7.15 -26.33
CA ARG A 105 -6.71 6.38 -27.51
C ARG A 105 -7.66 5.23 -27.88
N ASN A 106 -8.41 4.69 -26.92
CA ASN A 106 -9.35 3.58 -27.13
C ASN A 106 -10.81 4.01 -27.30
N LYS A 107 -11.13 5.30 -27.21
CA LYS A 107 -12.40 5.80 -27.74
C LYS A 107 -12.24 5.92 -29.26
N PRO A 108 -12.90 5.08 -30.08
CA PRO A 108 -13.06 5.43 -31.48
C PRO A 108 -13.77 6.79 -31.49
N THR A 109 -13.21 7.72 -32.26
CA THR A 109 -13.90 8.91 -32.74
C THR A 109 -15.29 8.50 -33.16
N ILE A 110 -16.30 8.83 -32.36
CA ILE A 110 -17.67 8.94 -32.85
C ILE A 110 -17.61 10.14 -33.79
N GLN A 111 -17.38 9.82 -35.06
CA GLN A 111 -17.65 10.65 -36.20
C GLN A 111 -19.12 11.06 -36.06
N LYS A 112 -19.35 12.32 -35.68
CA LYS A 112 -20.65 12.95 -35.88
C LYS A 112 -20.54 13.65 -37.23
N ASP A 113 -21.27 13.07 -38.19
CA ASP A 113 -21.70 13.73 -39.43
C ASP A 113 -22.35 15.09 -39.15
#